data_AF-A0A0P1I6J3-F1
#
_entry.id   AF-A0A0P1I6J3-F1
#
_cell.length_a   1.000
_cell.length_b   1.000
_cell.length_c   1.000
_cell.angle_alpha   90.00
_cell.angle_beta   90.00
_cell.angle_gamma   90.00
#
_symmetry.space_group_name_H-M   'P 1'
#
loop_
_entity.id
_entity.type
_entity.pdbx_description
1 polymer ?
#
loop_
_entity_poly.entity_id
_entity_poly.type
_entity_poly.pdbx_seq_one_letter_code
_entity_poly.pdbx_strand_id
1 'polypeptide(L)'
;MTSIRNNTNLLSDTGDADCAEIVESLSEKNATYLRRRRLLDGPDAHAKDLVIECAQTIREECDQDLIDQFVDQVAKNATEYEILTVLVVAWLELQQERWLATEILGREVVSRDHHDLMAQRLIDAAREKSKDFETDADRWLKTRICDAPFREMETRVNGEVHFCCSAWQPAPIGRLESEGRDGFWNSERAREIRRSVRDGDFSHCSRWHCPQIAGRRLPVRNSDTQDKELRLEKGPERVILSHDRSCNISCPSCRTKLINLPHKETERLNTLFEDHLLPLVGNAKKIKVTGSGDPFGSRHFRHILGRLTDTGTPGRRIQLHTNGLLANERAWDDLGLWDQIASVWVSIDAAQADTYSVLRRGGDFATLRKNLRFLGDLNARGEIDTLRFDFVVQASNFREMLAFVDLAQEMNANGVYFLRLRNWGHVTPQEFKTQDVCSSDHPEHSDLLAILSDERMAWDGVDLGSLNSI
;
A
#
# COMPACT_ATOMS: atom_id res chain seq x y z
N MET A 1 18.78 -17.63 -33.06
CA MET A 1 18.71 -19.04 -32.66
C MET A 1 19.86 -19.32 -31.72
N THR A 2 19.61 -19.13 -30.43
CA THR A 2 20.52 -19.54 -29.35
C THR A 2 19.61 -19.98 -28.21
N SER A 3 19.38 -21.30 -28.14
CA SER A 3 18.56 -21.96 -27.13
C SER A 3 19.26 -21.87 -25.78
N ILE A 4 18.76 -21.01 -24.89
CA ILE A 4 19.05 -21.12 -23.46
C ILE A 4 18.28 -22.35 -22.98
N ARG A 5 18.99 -23.45 -22.70
CA ARG A 5 18.41 -24.63 -22.05
C ARG A 5 18.06 -24.23 -20.62
N ASN A 6 16.76 -24.12 -20.32
CA ASN A 6 16.27 -24.15 -18.95
C ASN A 6 16.54 -25.55 -18.41
N ASN A 7 17.26 -25.64 -17.30
CA ASN A 7 17.46 -26.90 -16.57
C ASN A 7 16.16 -27.17 -15.81
N THR A 8 15.28 -28.00 -16.39
CA THR A 8 13.92 -28.27 -15.88
C THR A 8 13.78 -29.59 -15.12
N ASN A 9 14.82 -30.42 -15.02
CA ASN A 9 14.69 -31.70 -14.29
C ASN A 9 14.43 -31.43 -12.80
N LEU A 10 13.22 -31.78 -12.35
CA LEU A 10 12.82 -31.69 -10.95
C LEU A 10 13.30 -32.89 -10.13
N LEU A 11 13.61 -34.00 -10.79
CA LEU A 11 13.86 -35.31 -10.18
C LEU A 11 15.16 -35.93 -10.69
N SER A 12 15.73 -36.84 -9.89
CA SER A 12 16.89 -37.64 -10.28
C SER A 12 16.53 -38.57 -11.45
N ASP A 13 17.47 -38.86 -12.36
CA ASP A 13 17.30 -39.79 -13.52
C ASP A 13 17.02 -41.26 -13.08
N THR A 14 16.77 -41.50 -11.79
CA THR A 14 16.62 -42.81 -11.15
C THR A 14 15.18 -43.09 -10.71
N GLY A 15 14.19 -42.90 -11.58
CA GLY A 15 12.95 -43.69 -11.65
C GLY A 15 11.95 -43.77 -10.48
N ASP A 16 12.29 -43.35 -9.25
CA ASP A 16 11.41 -43.36 -8.06
C ASP A 16 11.65 -42.08 -7.26
N ALA A 17 10.90 -41.02 -7.57
CA ALA A 17 10.86 -39.84 -6.70
C ALA A 17 9.97 -40.13 -5.49
N ASP A 18 10.37 -39.67 -4.31
CA ASP A 18 9.50 -39.68 -3.13
C ASP A 18 8.98 -38.26 -2.81
N CYS A 19 8.07 -38.17 -1.84
CA CYS A 19 7.52 -36.87 -1.43
C CYS A 19 8.61 -35.91 -0.92
N ALA A 20 9.72 -36.41 -0.37
CA ALA A 20 10.80 -35.57 0.13
C ALA A 20 11.59 -34.92 -1.01
N GLU A 21 11.86 -35.65 -2.09
CA GLU A 21 12.51 -35.11 -3.29
C GLU A 21 11.67 -33.98 -3.95
N ILE A 22 10.35 -34.16 -4.05
CA ILE A 22 9.44 -33.12 -4.57
C ILE A 22 9.51 -31.87 -3.68
N VAL A 23 9.45 -32.04 -2.36
CA VAL A 23 9.51 -30.92 -1.41
C VAL A 23 10.85 -30.19 -1.49
N GLU A 24 11.97 -30.91 -1.56
CA GLU A 24 13.31 -30.33 -1.69
C GLU A 24 13.42 -29.50 -2.96
N SER A 25 13.01 -30.05 -4.10
CA SER A 25 13.04 -29.36 -5.40
C SER A 25 12.18 -28.09 -5.42
N LEU A 26 10.99 -28.12 -4.80
CA LEU A 26 10.15 -26.93 -4.65
C LEU A 26 10.77 -25.91 -3.68
N SER A 27 11.42 -26.37 -2.61
CA SER A 27 12.12 -25.51 -1.64
C SER A 27 13.23 -24.71 -2.32
N GLU A 28 14.04 -25.34 -3.17
CA GLU A 28 15.09 -24.67 -3.96
C GLU A 28 14.52 -23.57 -4.88
N LYS A 29 13.30 -23.75 -5.39
CA LYS A 29 12.62 -22.79 -6.28
C LYS A 29 11.84 -21.71 -5.54
N ASN A 30 11.65 -21.82 -4.22
CA ASN A 30 10.86 -20.86 -3.44
C ASN A 30 11.44 -19.43 -3.52
N ALA A 31 12.76 -19.29 -3.45
CA ALA A 31 13.41 -17.98 -3.61
C ALA A 31 13.13 -17.36 -5.00
N THR A 32 13.06 -18.18 -6.05
CA THR A 32 12.70 -17.74 -7.41
C THR A 32 11.25 -17.29 -7.46
N TYR A 33 10.32 -18.05 -6.85
CA TYR A 33 8.92 -17.63 -6.73
C TYR A 33 8.79 -16.24 -6.09
N LEU A 34 9.45 -16.03 -4.94
CA LEU A 34 9.44 -14.76 -4.20
C LEU A 34 10.00 -13.59 -5.02
N ARG A 35 10.99 -13.83 -5.88
CA ARG A 35 11.52 -12.83 -6.82
C ARG A 35 10.56 -12.54 -7.98
N ARG A 36 10.03 -13.58 -8.63
CA ARG A 36 9.12 -13.48 -9.77
C ARG A 36 7.81 -12.76 -9.44
N ARG A 37 7.25 -12.95 -8.24
CA ARG A 37 6.02 -12.23 -7.82
C ARG A 37 6.22 -10.73 -7.67
N ARG A 38 7.48 -10.28 -7.66
CA ARG A 38 7.92 -8.88 -7.59
C ARG A 38 8.54 -8.38 -8.90
N LEU A 39 8.45 -9.19 -9.97
CA LEU A 39 9.05 -8.94 -11.30
C LEU A 39 10.57 -8.72 -11.28
N LEU A 40 11.28 -9.28 -10.28
CA LEU A 40 12.73 -9.09 -10.17
C LEU A 40 13.54 -9.91 -11.20
N ASP A 41 12.88 -10.86 -11.87
CA ASP A 41 13.49 -11.75 -12.86
C ASP A 41 13.21 -11.34 -14.31
N GLY A 42 12.60 -10.16 -14.49
CA GLY A 42 12.18 -9.64 -15.79
C GLY A 42 10.66 -9.64 -15.97
N PRO A 43 10.16 -8.94 -17.00
CA PRO A 43 8.73 -8.76 -17.24
C PRO A 43 8.00 -10.05 -17.65
N ASP A 44 8.70 -10.99 -18.29
CA ASP A 44 8.12 -12.25 -18.78
C ASP A 44 8.13 -13.37 -17.73
N ALA A 45 8.79 -13.16 -16.58
CA ALA A 45 8.99 -14.17 -15.55
C ALA A 45 7.92 -14.08 -14.45
N HIS A 46 6.65 -14.37 -14.78
CA HIS A 46 5.55 -14.28 -13.82
C HIS A 46 5.59 -15.43 -12.78
N ALA A 47 5.29 -15.10 -11.52
CA ALA A 47 5.23 -16.10 -10.45
C ALA A 47 4.13 -17.14 -10.63
N LYS A 48 2.98 -16.73 -11.19
CA LYS A 48 1.86 -17.64 -11.50
C LYS A 48 2.33 -18.79 -12.39
N ASP A 49 3.12 -18.48 -13.40
CA ASP A 49 3.57 -19.46 -14.39
C ASP A 49 4.54 -20.46 -13.75
N LEU A 50 5.41 -20.03 -12.83
CA LEU A 50 6.29 -20.94 -12.08
C LEU A 50 5.50 -21.96 -11.24
N VAL A 51 4.41 -21.55 -10.58
CA VAL A 51 3.57 -22.48 -9.80
C VAL A 51 2.92 -23.51 -10.73
N ILE A 52 2.37 -23.06 -11.86
CA ILE A 52 1.73 -23.93 -12.84
C ILE A 52 2.75 -24.90 -13.44
N GLU A 53 3.92 -24.42 -13.86
CA GLU A 53 5.02 -25.22 -14.40
C GLU A 53 5.43 -26.32 -13.40
N CYS A 54 5.70 -25.96 -12.14
CA CYS A 54 6.08 -26.94 -11.13
C CYS A 54 4.97 -28.00 -10.89
N ALA A 55 3.71 -27.57 -10.83
CA ALA A 55 2.59 -28.48 -10.64
C ALA A 55 2.37 -29.40 -11.86
N GLN A 56 2.56 -28.89 -13.07
CA GLN A 56 2.48 -29.68 -14.30
C GLN A 56 3.60 -30.70 -14.38
N THR A 57 4.84 -30.33 -14.06
CA THR A 57 5.95 -31.28 -14.03
C THR A 57 5.71 -32.41 -13.02
N ILE A 58 5.21 -32.10 -11.80
CA ILE A 58 4.82 -33.14 -10.83
C ILE A 58 3.77 -34.08 -11.42
N ARG A 59 2.76 -33.55 -12.13
CA ARG A 59 1.73 -34.37 -12.78
C ARG A 59 2.25 -35.23 -13.94
N GLU A 60 3.33 -34.83 -14.58
CA GLU A 60 3.93 -35.53 -15.72
C GLU A 60 4.94 -36.59 -15.28
N GLU A 61 5.69 -36.32 -14.20
CA GLU A 61 6.80 -37.16 -13.73
C GLU A 61 6.40 -38.13 -12.60
N CYS A 62 5.28 -37.89 -11.89
CA CYS A 62 4.82 -38.71 -10.76
C CYS A 62 3.52 -39.45 -11.11
N ASP A 63 3.33 -40.65 -10.53
CA ASP A 63 2.03 -41.33 -10.58
C ASP A 63 1.01 -40.68 -9.62
N GLN A 64 -0.26 -41.03 -9.78
CA GLN A 64 -1.35 -40.44 -9.00
C GLN A 64 -1.27 -40.78 -7.50
N ASP A 65 -0.76 -41.96 -7.15
CA ASP A 65 -0.66 -42.39 -5.74
C ASP A 65 0.39 -41.55 -5.01
N LEU A 66 1.52 -41.24 -5.65
CA LEU A 66 2.54 -40.35 -5.11
C LEU A 66 2.03 -38.90 -5.02
N ILE A 67 1.30 -38.43 -6.03
CA ILE A 67 0.70 -37.08 -6.01
C ILE A 67 -0.29 -36.96 -4.84
N ASP A 68 -1.15 -37.95 -4.62
CA ASP A 68 -2.13 -37.94 -3.54
C ASP A 68 -1.46 -37.99 -2.17
N GLN A 69 -0.39 -38.79 -2.01
CA GLN A 69 0.44 -38.79 -0.79
C GLN A 69 1.10 -37.43 -0.53
N PHE A 70 1.70 -36.83 -1.55
CA PHE A 70 2.34 -35.52 -1.46
C PHE A 70 1.34 -34.43 -1.06
N VAL A 71 0.18 -34.41 -1.73
CA VAL A 71 -0.90 -33.46 -1.45
C VAL A 71 -1.42 -33.62 -0.02
N ASP A 72 -1.70 -34.84 0.43
CA ASP A 72 -2.19 -35.11 1.80
C ASP A 72 -1.15 -34.73 2.86
N GLN A 73 0.13 -35.02 2.62
CA GLN A 73 1.23 -34.67 3.52
C GLN A 73 1.35 -33.14 3.68
N VAL A 74 1.34 -32.39 2.58
CA VAL A 74 1.43 -30.92 2.62
C VAL A 74 0.17 -30.30 3.19
N ALA A 75 -1.02 -30.81 2.85
CA ALA A 75 -2.29 -30.27 3.33
C ALA A 75 -2.44 -30.38 4.85
N LYS A 76 -1.95 -31.48 5.46
CA LYS A 76 -2.00 -31.68 6.92
C LYS A 76 -1.05 -30.78 7.70
N ASN A 77 0.09 -30.43 7.12
CA ASN A 77 1.15 -29.68 7.80
C ASN A 77 1.57 -28.41 7.02
N ALA A 78 0.61 -27.73 6.39
CA ALA A 78 0.89 -26.63 5.47
C ALA A 78 1.80 -25.54 6.07
N THR A 79 1.68 -25.27 7.37
CA THR A 79 2.50 -24.31 8.15
C THR A 79 4.00 -24.61 8.14
N GLU A 80 4.39 -25.86 7.90
CA GLU A 80 5.79 -26.31 7.91
C GLU A 80 6.48 -26.19 6.54
N TYR A 81 5.71 -25.95 5.47
CA TYR A 81 6.22 -25.89 4.11
C TYR A 81 6.38 -24.47 3.60
N GLU A 82 7.32 -24.27 2.67
CA GLU A 82 7.53 -23.01 1.97
C GLU A 82 6.32 -22.59 1.11
N ILE A 83 6.20 -21.29 0.84
CA ILE A 83 5.05 -20.71 0.14
C ILE A 83 4.82 -21.37 -1.22
N LEU A 84 5.90 -21.59 -2.00
CA LEU A 84 5.77 -22.22 -3.32
C LEU A 84 5.15 -23.62 -3.23
N THR A 85 5.58 -24.44 -2.27
CA THR A 85 5.05 -25.80 -2.06
C THR A 85 3.56 -25.77 -1.76
N VAL A 86 3.13 -24.89 -0.86
CA VAL A 86 1.71 -24.75 -0.51
C VAL A 86 0.88 -24.29 -1.71
N LEU A 87 1.40 -23.37 -2.53
CA LEU A 87 0.72 -22.89 -3.75
C LEU A 87 0.61 -23.96 -4.84
N VAL A 88 1.65 -24.77 -5.02
CA VAL A 88 1.63 -25.89 -5.98
C VAL A 88 0.57 -26.91 -5.57
N VAL A 89 0.52 -27.30 -4.29
CA VAL A 89 -0.50 -28.22 -3.78
C VAL A 89 -1.90 -27.62 -3.87
N ALA A 90 -2.07 -26.34 -3.53
CA ALA A 90 -3.35 -25.66 -3.67
C ALA A 90 -3.85 -25.66 -5.12
N TRP A 91 -2.95 -25.51 -6.10
CA TRP A 91 -3.30 -25.61 -7.51
C TRP A 91 -3.66 -27.03 -7.94
N LEU A 92 -2.93 -28.06 -7.47
CA LEU A 92 -3.26 -29.46 -7.73
C LEU A 92 -4.67 -29.79 -7.21
N GLU A 93 -4.99 -29.36 -6.00
CA GLU A 93 -6.33 -29.50 -5.39
C GLU A 93 -7.40 -28.78 -6.20
N LEU A 94 -7.09 -27.58 -6.73
CA LEU A 94 -8.02 -26.82 -7.59
C LEU A 94 -8.37 -27.62 -8.85
N GLN A 95 -7.36 -28.25 -9.49
CA GLN A 95 -7.57 -29.06 -10.69
C GLN A 95 -8.42 -30.32 -10.42
N GLN A 96 -8.40 -30.82 -9.19
CA GLN A 96 -9.23 -31.93 -8.72
C GLN A 96 -10.61 -31.49 -8.18
N GLU A 97 -11.00 -30.22 -8.33
CA GLU A 97 -12.29 -29.67 -7.83
C GLU A 97 -12.42 -29.72 -6.30
N ARG A 98 -11.30 -29.77 -5.59
CA ARG A 98 -11.25 -29.78 -4.12
C ARG A 98 -11.25 -28.36 -3.57
N TRP A 99 -12.33 -27.63 -3.88
CA TRP A 99 -12.48 -26.20 -3.62
C TRP A 99 -12.13 -25.78 -2.18
N LEU A 100 -12.65 -26.53 -1.18
CA LEU A 100 -12.39 -26.21 0.22
C LEU A 100 -10.90 -26.37 0.59
N ALA A 101 -10.24 -27.41 0.09
CA ALA A 101 -8.81 -27.63 0.33
C ALA A 101 -7.97 -26.50 -0.29
N THR A 102 -8.26 -26.13 -1.55
CA THR A 102 -7.62 -24.99 -2.21
C THR A 102 -7.81 -23.69 -1.42
N GLU A 103 -9.02 -23.40 -0.94
CA GLU A 103 -9.28 -22.19 -0.15
C GLU A 103 -8.49 -22.21 1.17
N ILE A 104 -8.43 -23.34 1.87
CA ILE A 104 -7.66 -23.48 3.13
C ILE A 104 -6.17 -23.20 2.88
N LEU A 105 -5.57 -23.84 1.87
CA LEU A 105 -4.15 -23.68 1.53
C LEU A 105 -3.84 -22.26 1.04
N GLY A 106 -4.71 -21.67 0.23
CA GLY A 106 -4.57 -20.28 -0.18
C GLY A 106 -4.62 -19.32 1.01
N ARG A 107 -5.54 -19.55 1.96
CA ARG A 107 -5.65 -18.73 3.18
C ARG A 107 -4.43 -18.85 4.08
N GLU A 108 -3.82 -20.02 4.15
CA GLU A 108 -2.54 -20.22 4.83
C GLU A 108 -1.47 -19.30 4.24
N VAL A 109 -1.30 -19.26 2.92
CA VAL A 109 -0.33 -18.35 2.27
C VAL A 109 -0.68 -16.88 2.52
N VAL A 110 -1.95 -16.49 2.36
CA VAL A 110 -2.42 -15.11 2.62
C VAL A 110 -2.18 -14.69 4.08
N SER A 111 -2.27 -15.62 5.03
CA SER A 111 -2.00 -15.33 6.45
C SER A 111 -0.54 -14.94 6.70
N ARG A 112 0.39 -15.53 5.93
CA ARG A 112 1.83 -15.21 5.97
C ARG A 112 2.13 -13.93 5.21
N ASP A 113 1.51 -13.77 4.05
CA ASP A 113 1.66 -12.60 3.20
C ASP A 113 0.40 -12.31 2.39
N HIS A 114 -0.41 -11.40 2.91
CA HIS A 114 -1.66 -10.99 2.27
C HIS A 114 -1.47 -10.34 0.90
N HIS A 115 -0.24 -9.97 0.52
CA HIS A 115 0.08 -9.42 -0.80
C HIS A 115 0.26 -10.47 -1.89
N ASP A 116 0.21 -11.76 -1.56
CA ASP A 116 0.42 -12.82 -2.54
C ASP A 116 -0.75 -12.92 -3.52
N LEU A 117 -0.52 -12.47 -4.76
CA LEU A 117 -1.56 -12.40 -5.80
C LEU A 117 -1.97 -13.78 -6.32
N MET A 118 -1.07 -14.77 -6.26
CA MET A 118 -1.38 -16.13 -6.69
C MET A 118 -2.31 -16.80 -5.67
N ALA A 119 -2.01 -16.64 -4.38
CA ALA A 119 -2.88 -17.13 -3.30
C ALA A 119 -4.28 -16.50 -3.38
N GLN A 120 -4.38 -15.18 -3.59
CA GLN A 120 -5.67 -14.50 -3.80
C GLN A 120 -6.46 -15.12 -4.97
N ARG A 121 -5.80 -15.36 -6.12
CA ARG A 121 -6.44 -15.97 -7.29
C ARG A 121 -6.92 -17.40 -7.03
N LEU A 122 -6.15 -18.23 -6.34
CA LEU A 122 -6.54 -19.58 -5.97
C LEU A 122 -7.81 -19.59 -5.09
N ILE A 123 -7.86 -18.68 -4.10
CA ILE A 123 -9.02 -18.55 -3.21
C ILE A 123 -10.26 -18.09 -3.99
N ASP A 124 -10.12 -17.07 -4.84
CA ASP A 124 -11.25 -16.56 -5.63
C ASP A 124 -11.76 -17.64 -6.62
N ALA A 125 -10.86 -18.35 -7.31
CA ALA A 125 -11.22 -19.46 -8.20
C ALA A 125 -11.93 -20.60 -7.46
N ALA A 126 -11.45 -20.96 -6.25
CA ALA A 126 -12.09 -21.98 -5.43
C ALA A 126 -13.51 -21.58 -4.98
N ARG A 127 -13.72 -20.32 -4.58
CA ARG A 127 -15.05 -19.80 -4.20
C ARG A 127 -16.01 -19.76 -5.39
N GLU A 128 -15.50 -19.45 -6.57
CA GLU A 128 -16.27 -19.48 -7.82
C GLU A 128 -16.41 -20.89 -8.42
N LYS A 129 -15.78 -21.91 -7.83
CA LYS A 129 -15.74 -23.29 -8.32
C LYS A 129 -15.24 -23.38 -9.77
N SER A 130 -14.17 -22.65 -10.06
CA SER A 130 -13.51 -22.59 -11.36
C SER A 130 -12.14 -23.25 -11.32
N LYS A 131 -11.83 -24.11 -12.30
CA LYS A 131 -10.46 -24.64 -12.50
C LYS A 131 -9.52 -23.64 -13.17
N ASP A 132 -10.10 -22.62 -13.80
CA ASP A 132 -9.37 -21.56 -14.46
C ASP A 132 -9.16 -20.39 -13.51
N PHE A 133 -8.05 -19.68 -13.69
CA PHE A 133 -7.76 -18.43 -12.96
C PHE A 133 -8.53 -17.21 -13.47
N GLU A 134 -9.52 -17.41 -14.35
CA GLU A 134 -10.40 -16.34 -14.80
C GLU A 134 -11.63 -16.25 -13.87
N THR A 135 -11.53 -15.36 -12.89
CA THR A 135 -12.61 -15.04 -11.93
C THR A 135 -13.61 -14.04 -12.50
N ASP A 136 -14.72 -13.78 -11.80
CA ASP A 136 -15.65 -12.68 -12.10
C ASP A 136 -14.93 -11.31 -12.06
N ALA A 137 -13.90 -11.19 -11.22
CA ALA A 137 -13.04 -10.01 -11.23
C ALA A 137 -12.28 -9.88 -12.56
N ASP A 138 -11.66 -10.96 -13.04
CA ASP A 138 -10.89 -10.95 -14.29
C ASP A 138 -11.77 -10.69 -15.51
N ARG A 139 -12.94 -11.34 -15.61
CA ARG A 139 -13.93 -11.09 -16.69
C ARG A 139 -14.31 -9.62 -16.78
N TRP A 140 -14.57 -8.98 -15.64
CA TRP A 140 -14.89 -7.56 -15.59
C TRP A 140 -13.68 -6.72 -16.02
N LEU A 141 -12.48 -7.00 -15.51
CA LEU A 141 -11.25 -6.25 -15.77
C LEU A 141 -10.83 -6.24 -17.24
N LYS A 142 -11.16 -7.28 -18.03
CA LYS A 142 -10.93 -7.31 -19.48
C LYS A 142 -11.48 -6.06 -20.21
N THR A 143 -12.55 -5.47 -19.68
CA THR A 143 -13.23 -4.29 -20.25
C THR A 143 -12.88 -2.97 -19.55
N ARG A 144 -11.94 -2.96 -18.60
CA ARG A 144 -11.69 -1.82 -17.68
C ARG A 144 -10.26 -1.34 -17.74
N ILE A 145 -10.03 -0.05 -17.49
CA ILE A 145 -8.68 0.50 -17.41
C ILE A 145 -8.46 1.27 -16.13
N CYS A 146 -7.22 1.30 -15.65
CA CYS A 146 -6.78 2.17 -14.57
C CYS A 146 -5.72 3.15 -15.07
N ASP A 147 -5.89 4.42 -14.76
CA ASP A 147 -4.95 5.48 -15.14
C ASP A 147 -3.75 5.59 -14.19
N ALA A 148 -3.82 4.99 -13.00
CA ALA A 148 -2.81 5.18 -11.96
C ALA A 148 -1.38 4.80 -12.42
N PRO A 149 -1.15 3.66 -13.12
CA PRO A 149 0.18 3.33 -13.65
C PRO A 149 0.80 4.34 -14.62
N PHE A 150 -0.01 5.24 -15.18
CA PHE A 150 0.44 6.24 -16.16
C PHE A 150 0.63 7.62 -15.54
N ARG A 151 0.17 7.84 -14.30
CA ARG A 151 0.02 9.18 -13.73
C ARG A 151 0.50 9.27 -12.29
N GLU A 152 0.59 8.16 -11.57
CA GLU A 152 0.85 8.15 -10.14
C GLU A 152 2.16 7.44 -9.79
N MET A 153 2.84 7.92 -8.76
CA MET A 153 3.88 7.15 -8.08
C MET A 153 3.84 7.35 -6.57
N GLU A 154 4.29 6.33 -5.85
CA GLU A 154 4.58 6.39 -4.43
C GLU A 154 5.96 5.80 -4.13
N THR A 155 6.73 6.50 -3.31
CA THR A 155 8.03 6.01 -2.78
C THR A 155 7.82 5.42 -1.39
N ARG A 156 8.60 4.39 -1.03
CA ARG A 156 8.45 3.66 0.23
C ARG A 156 9.74 3.67 1.05
N VAL A 157 9.60 3.42 2.35
CA VAL A 157 10.69 3.45 3.36
C VAL A 157 11.82 2.48 3.04
N ASN A 158 11.52 1.37 2.36
CA ASN A 158 12.52 0.40 1.92
C ASN A 158 13.25 0.81 0.62
N GLY A 159 13.04 2.03 0.12
CA GLY A 159 13.61 2.57 -1.11
C GLY A 159 12.87 2.15 -2.37
N GLU A 160 11.78 1.39 -2.27
CA GLU A 160 11.01 0.95 -3.44
C GLU A 160 10.04 2.01 -3.92
N VAL A 161 9.78 1.97 -5.22
CA VAL A 161 8.82 2.84 -5.90
C VAL A 161 7.72 1.97 -6.49
N HIS A 162 6.48 2.43 -6.37
CA HIS A 162 5.28 1.78 -6.90
C HIS A 162 4.42 2.82 -7.63
N PHE A 163 3.50 2.35 -8.49
CA PHE A 163 2.48 3.25 -9.05
C PHE A 163 1.32 3.50 -8.08
N CYS A 164 1.08 2.57 -7.15
CA CYS A 164 0.00 2.62 -6.17
C CYS A 164 0.53 2.14 -4.82
N CYS A 165 -0.31 2.15 -3.78
CA CYS A 165 0.04 1.52 -2.51
C CYS A 165 0.58 0.10 -2.75
N SER A 166 1.71 -0.24 -2.13
CA SER A 166 2.34 -1.57 -2.26
C SER A 166 1.41 -2.72 -1.84
N ALA A 167 0.35 -2.43 -1.08
CA ALA A 167 -0.68 -3.42 -0.77
C ALA A 167 -1.57 -3.76 -1.98
N TRP A 168 -1.77 -2.81 -2.88
CA TRP A 168 -2.63 -2.91 -4.05
C TRP A 168 -1.84 -3.37 -5.27
N GLN A 169 -0.57 -3.00 -5.34
CA GLN A 169 0.33 -3.26 -6.45
C GLN A 169 1.69 -3.71 -5.86
N PRO A 170 1.83 -5.01 -5.50
CA PRO A 170 2.97 -5.50 -4.71
C PRO A 170 4.32 -5.48 -5.42
N ALA A 171 4.34 -5.56 -6.76
CA ALA A 171 5.58 -5.57 -7.53
C ALA A 171 6.15 -4.15 -7.69
N PRO A 172 7.32 -3.81 -7.13
CA PRO A 172 7.86 -2.45 -7.28
C PRO A 172 8.24 -2.17 -8.74
N ILE A 173 8.00 -0.94 -9.20
CA ILE A 173 8.43 -0.47 -10.52
C ILE A 173 9.94 -0.20 -10.54
N GLY A 174 10.55 -0.03 -9.38
CA GLY A 174 11.98 0.16 -9.23
C GLY A 174 12.36 0.56 -7.81
N ARG A 175 13.61 0.98 -7.66
CA ARG A 175 14.15 1.55 -6.41
C ARG A 175 14.56 3.00 -6.63
N LEU A 176 14.62 3.80 -5.58
CA LEU A 176 15.10 5.18 -5.64
C LEU A 176 16.52 5.28 -6.21
N GLU A 177 17.35 4.29 -5.91
CA GLU A 177 18.73 4.19 -6.40
C GLU A 177 18.83 3.64 -7.84
N SER A 178 17.72 3.49 -8.57
CA SER A 178 17.78 2.94 -9.93
C SER A 178 18.37 3.97 -10.91
N GLU A 179 19.54 3.65 -11.45
CA GLU A 179 20.24 4.47 -12.45
C GLU A 179 19.73 4.22 -13.89
N GLY A 180 20.18 5.07 -14.82
CA GLY A 180 19.94 4.92 -16.26
C GLY A 180 18.88 5.87 -16.82
N ARG A 181 18.86 6.01 -18.15
CA ARG A 181 18.00 6.96 -18.89
C ARG A 181 16.51 6.83 -18.55
N ASP A 182 16.08 5.61 -18.22
CA ASP A 182 14.67 5.29 -18.00
C ASP A 182 14.29 5.28 -16.52
N GLY A 183 15.29 5.22 -15.63
CA GLY A 183 15.14 5.08 -14.20
C GLY A 183 14.12 4.00 -13.80
N PHE A 184 13.50 4.19 -12.64
CA PHE A 184 12.39 3.34 -12.20
C PHE A 184 11.06 3.67 -12.91
N TRP A 185 10.86 4.89 -13.41
CA TRP A 185 9.59 5.34 -14.00
C TRP A 185 9.25 4.64 -15.32
N ASN A 186 10.27 4.30 -16.11
CA ASN A 186 10.12 3.58 -17.37
C ASN A 186 10.90 2.27 -17.40
N SER A 187 11.15 1.66 -16.24
CA SER A 187 11.77 0.34 -16.17
C SER A 187 10.95 -0.72 -16.92
N GLU A 188 11.53 -1.89 -17.19
CA GLU A 188 10.78 -3.01 -17.78
C GLU A 188 9.58 -3.41 -16.91
N ARG A 189 9.75 -3.39 -15.59
CA ARG A 189 8.66 -3.65 -14.62
C ARG A 189 7.55 -2.61 -14.73
N ALA A 190 7.91 -1.33 -14.84
CA ALA A 190 6.95 -0.24 -15.02
C ALA A 190 6.12 -0.43 -16.30
N ARG A 191 6.78 -0.79 -17.41
CA ARG A 191 6.12 -1.04 -18.70
C ARG A 191 5.22 -2.26 -18.64
N GLU A 192 5.64 -3.33 -17.99
CA GLU A 192 4.84 -4.54 -17.83
C GLU A 192 3.58 -4.29 -17.01
N ILE A 193 3.70 -3.57 -15.88
CA ILE A 193 2.53 -3.21 -15.08
C ILE A 193 1.56 -2.33 -15.90
N ARG A 194 2.06 -1.32 -16.64
CA ARG A 194 1.23 -0.51 -17.55
C ARG A 194 0.56 -1.37 -18.62
N ARG A 195 1.29 -2.31 -19.23
CA ARG A 195 0.78 -3.24 -20.23
C ARG A 195 -0.36 -4.07 -19.66
N SER A 196 -0.15 -4.69 -18.50
CA SER A 196 -1.17 -5.53 -17.85
C SER A 196 -2.49 -4.77 -17.62
N VAL A 197 -2.42 -3.49 -17.23
CA VAL A 197 -3.58 -2.63 -16.96
C VAL A 197 -4.22 -2.08 -18.24
N ARG A 198 -3.43 -1.83 -19.29
CA ARG A 198 -3.91 -1.43 -20.62
C ARG A 198 -4.59 -2.59 -21.35
N ASP A 199 -4.09 -3.81 -21.17
CA ASP A 199 -4.52 -5.01 -21.91
C ASP A 199 -5.60 -5.82 -21.19
N GLY A 200 -5.77 -5.65 -19.87
CA GLY A 200 -6.98 -6.09 -19.13
C GLY A 200 -6.73 -7.26 -18.21
N ASP A 201 -5.46 -7.60 -18.10
CA ASP A 201 -4.93 -8.68 -17.33
C ASP A 201 -4.81 -8.30 -15.84
N PHE A 202 -4.33 -7.09 -15.55
CA PHE A 202 -4.13 -6.60 -14.18
C PHE A 202 -3.41 -7.62 -13.27
N SER A 203 -2.51 -8.45 -13.81
CA SER A 203 -1.88 -9.54 -13.04
C SER A 203 -0.98 -9.05 -11.90
N HIS A 204 -0.69 -7.75 -11.86
CA HIS A 204 0.10 -7.11 -10.81
C HIS A 204 -0.74 -6.30 -9.81
N CYS A 205 -2.07 -6.40 -9.87
CA CYS A 205 -2.99 -5.69 -9.00
C CYS A 205 -3.75 -6.66 -8.07
N SER A 206 -3.82 -6.33 -6.78
CA SER A 206 -4.64 -7.06 -5.83
C SER A 206 -6.11 -6.80 -6.08
N ARG A 207 -6.89 -7.88 -6.21
CA ARG A 207 -8.35 -7.82 -6.35
C ARG A 207 -9.05 -7.49 -5.02
N TRP A 208 -8.37 -7.74 -3.91
CA TRP A 208 -8.91 -7.55 -2.56
C TRP A 208 -8.56 -6.19 -1.97
N HIS A 209 -7.30 -5.76 -2.12
CA HIS A 209 -6.82 -4.56 -1.43
C HIS A 209 -6.98 -3.31 -2.29
N CYS A 210 -7.00 -3.41 -3.62
CA CYS A 210 -7.20 -2.26 -4.48
C CYS A 210 -8.67 -1.78 -4.40
N PRO A 211 -8.94 -0.57 -3.88
CA PRO A 211 -10.32 -0.09 -3.71
C PRO A 211 -11.05 0.10 -5.05
N GLN A 212 -10.31 0.36 -6.13
CA GLN A 212 -10.88 0.52 -7.47
C GLN A 212 -11.39 -0.82 -8.04
N ILE A 213 -10.68 -1.92 -7.77
CA ILE A 213 -11.06 -3.26 -8.23
C ILE A 213 -12.13 -3.84 -7.29
N ALA A 214 -11.86 -3.89 -5.99
CA ALA A 214 -12.78 -4.42 -4.99
C ALA A 214 -14.13 -3.68 -5.02
N GLY A 215 -14.10 -2.36 -5.20
CA GLY A 215 -15.31 -1.53 -5.29
C GLY A 215 -15.95 -1.44 -6.68
N ARG A 216 -15.42 -2.14 -7.70
CA ARG A 216 -15.89 -2.11 -9.09
C ARG A 216 -16.00 -0.69 -9.70
N ARG A 217 -15.03 0.18 -9.41
CA ARG A 217 -15.06 1.62 -9.73
C ARG A 217 -14.25 2.03 -10.97
N LEU A 218 -13.58 1.08 -11.63
CA LEU A 218 -12.76 1.37 -12.80
C LEU A 218 -13.62 1.76 -14.02
N PRO A 219 -13.18 2.76 -14.81
CA PRO A 219 -13.85 3.15 -16.04
C PRO A 219 -13.78 2.03 -17.10
N VAL A 220 -14.74 2.07 -18.03
CA VAL A 220 -14.75 1.22 -19.23
C VAL A 220 -13.63 1.66 -20.17
N ARG A 221 -13.01 0.71 -20.86
CA ARG A 221 -12.06 0.98 -21.94
C ARG A 221 -12.72 1.60 -23.16
N ASN A 222 -11.99 2.48 -23.80
CA ASN A 222 -12.29 2.99 -25.13
C ASN A 222 -11.04 2.88 -26.03
N SER A 223 -11.18 3.21 -27.31
CA SER A 223 -10.07 3.19 -28.29
C SER A 223 -8.84 3.97 -27.79
N ASP A 224 -9.05 5.17 -27.27
CA ASP A 224 -7.96 6.08 -26.84
C ASP A 224 -7.14 5.49 -25.68
N THR A 225 -7.78 4.67 -24.85
CA THR A 225 -7.12 3.98 -23.74
C THR A 225 -6.33 2.74 -24.16
N GLN A 226 -6.62 2.17 -25.34
CA GLN A 226 -5.93 0.98 -25.85
C GLN A 226 -4.58 1.33 -26.50
N ASP A 227 -4.44 2.54 -27.03
CA ASP A 227 -3.22 3.01 -27.69
C ASP A 227 -2.23 3.72 -26.74
N LYS A 228 -2.43 3.59 -25.42
CA LYS A 228 -1.52 4.20 -24.45
C LYS A 228 -0.10 3.64 -24.57
N GLU A 229 0.86 4.55 -24.73
CA GLU A 229 2.29 4.24 -24.70
C GLU A 229 2.68 3.68 -23.33
N LEU A 230 3.52 2.64 -23.32
CA LEU A 230 4.01 2.00 -22.10
C LEU A 230 5.23 2.73 -21.53
N ARG A 231 5.99 3.38 -22.40
CA ARG A 231 7.08 4.28 -22.07
C ARG A 231 6.54 5.71 -22.12
N LEU A 232 6.77 6.49 -21.07
CA LEU A 232 6.30 7.87 -20.98
C LEU A 232 7.47 8.83 -20.94
N GLU A 233 7.50 9.81 -21.85
CA GLU A 233 8.50 10.88 -21.81
C GLU A 233 8.25 11.86 -20.66
N LYS A 234 7.00 11.99 -20.21
CA LYS A 234 6.62 12.81 -19.06
C LYS A 234 6.68 12.00 -17.77
N GLY A 235 7.07 12.67 -16.69
CA GLY A 235 6.98 12.15 -15.33
C GLY A 235 5.55 12.00 -14.82
N PRO A 236 5.38 11.49 -13.59
CA PRO A 236 4.08 11.32 -12.95
C PRO A 236 3.38 12.66 -12.73
N GLU A 237 2.06 12.64 -12.80
CA GLU A 237 1.23 13.80 -12.45
C GLU A 237 0.97 13.89 -10.94
N ARG A 238 0.87 12.74 -10.26
CA ARG A 238 0.65 12.64 -8.82
C ARG A 238 1.76 11.85 -8.16
N VAL A 239 2.35 12.41 -7.12
CA VAL A 239 3.50 11.85 -6.42
C VAL A 239 3.18 11.77 -4.94
N ILE A 240 3.46 10.64 -4.31
CA ILE A 240 3.40 10.47 -2.86
C ILE A 240 4.79 10.11 -2.37
N LEU A 241 5.35 10.95 -1.51
CA LEU A 241 6.65 10.70 -0.92
C LEU A 241 6.45 10.03 0.45
N SER A 242 6.87 8.77 0.61
CA SER A 242 6.68 7.98 1.85
C SER A 242 7.94 7.18 2.22
N HIS A 243 9.14 7.70 1.89
CA HIS A 243 10.42 7.00 2.06
C HIS A 243 11.20 7.38 3.32
N ASP A 244 10.75 8.38 4.09
CA ASP A 244 11.29 8.69 5.42
C ASP A 244 10.18 8.59 6.48
N ARG A 245 10.49 8.01 7.64
CA ARG A 245 9.57 7.87 8.77
C ARG A 245 9.83 8.88 9.89
N SER A 246 10.82 9.74 9.72
CA SER A 246 11.23 10.71 10.75
C SER A 246 10.07 11.60 11.17
N CYS A 247 9.95 11.84 12.48
CA CYS A 247 8.88 12.65 13.07
C CYS A 247 9.35 13.21 14.42
N ASN A 248 8.84 14.37 14.81
CA ASN A 248 9.15 15.04 16.08
C ASN A 248 8.34 14.49 17.27
N ILE A 249 7.40 13.56 17.06
CA ILE A 249 6.61 12.91 18.11
C ILE A 249 6.56 11.38 17.94
N SER A 250 6.09 10.68 18.97
CA SER A 250 6.09 9.22 19.06
C SER A 250 4.71 8.62 19.37
N CYS A 251 3.73 8.95 18.53
CA CYS A 251 2.34 8.50 18.65
C CYS A 251 2.25 6.96 18.82
N PRO A 252 1.64 6.44 19.90
CA PRO A 252 1.56 5.01 20.17
C PRO A 252 0.92 4.19 19.04
N SER A 253 -0.06 4.75 18.31
CA SER A 253 -0.73 4.10 17.16
C SER A 253 0.16 3.93 15.93
N CYS A 254 1.35 4.54 15.90
CA CYS A 254 2.25 4.56 14.75
C CYS A 254 3.60 3.90 15.05
N ARG A 255 4.10 4.02 16.29
CA ARG A 255 5.47 3.64 16.68
C ARG A 255 5.62 3.56 18.19
N THR A 256 6.59 2.76 18.63
CA THR A 256 6.94 2.65 20.06
C THR A 256 7.87 3.75 20.56
N LYS A 257 8.70 4.32 19.68
CA LYS A 257 9.71 5.34 19.99
C LYS A 257 9.79 6.44 18.94
N LEU A 258 10.46 7.54 19.29
CA LEU A 258 10.81 8.60 18.33
C LEU A 258 11.67 8.02 17.20
N ILE A 259 11.40 8.43 15.97
CA ILE A 259 12.18 8.03 14.79
C ILE A 259 12.74 9.31 14.19
N ASN A 260 14.06 9.37 14.07
CA ASN A 260 14.79 10.40 13.35
C ASN A 260 15.94 9.74 12.62
N LEU A 261 16.09 10.02 11.33
CA LEU A 261 17.24 9.55 10.58
C LEU A 261 18.53 10.20 11.11
N PRO A 262 19.66 9.46 11.14
CA PRO A 262 20.97 10.06 11.32
C PRO A 262 21.29 11.07 10.20
N HIS A 263 22.18 12.03 10.46
CA HIS A 263 22.54 13.05 9.47
C HIS A 263 23.07 12.45 8.17
N LYS A 264 23.99 11.48 8.24
CA LYS A 264 24.53 10.77 7.06
C LYS A 264 23.44 10.16 6.18
N GLU A 265 22.41 9.58 6.80
CA GLU A 265 21.30 8.96 6.05
C GLU A 265 20.35 10.02 5.47
N THR A 266 20.18 11.15 6.17
CA THR A 266 19.47 12.32 5.65
C THR A 266 20.14 12.83 4.37
N GLU A 267 21.47 13.00 4.39
CA GLU A 267 22.23 13.47 3.23
C GLU A 267 22.16 12.48 2.07
N ARG A 268 22.26 11.16 2.35
CA ARG A 268 22.08 10.13 1.33
C ARG A 268 20.73 10.27 0.62
N LEU A 269 19.65 10.43 1.39
CA LEU A 269 18.31 10.60 0.81
C LEU A 269 18.16 11.93 0.07
N ASN A 270 18.75 13.02 0.56
CA ASN A 270 18.78 14.31 -0.15
C ASN A 270 19.41 14.13 -1.54
N THR A 271 20.60 13.53 -1.62
CA THR A 271 21.28 13.25 -2.90
C THR A 271 20.41 12.41 -3.84
N LEU A 272 19.82 11.32 -3.33
CA LEU A 272 18.92 10.49 -4.15
C LEU A 272 17.69 11.25 -4.65
N PHE A 273 17.13 12.13 -3.82
CA PHE A 273 16.02 12.98 -4.23
C PHE A 273 16.45 13.95 -5.34
N GLU A 274 17.56 14.65 -5.17
CA GLU A 274 18.05 15.62 -6.14
C GLU A 274 18.41 14.97 -7.49
N ASP A 275 19.09 13.83 -7.46
CA ASP A 275 19.62 13.17 -8.65
C ASP A 275 18.54 12.40 -9.42
N HIS A 276 17.60 11.75 -8.73
CA HIS A 276 16.67 10.80 -9.35
C HIS A 276 15.21 11.20 -9.29
N LEU A 277 14.77 11.89 -8.23
CA LEU A 277 13.35 12.24 -8.05
C LEU A 277 13.02 13.63 -8.58
N LEU A 278 13.76 14.66 -8.18
CA LEU A 278 13.48 16.05 -8.52
C LEU A 278 13.34 16.28 -10.05
N PRO A 279 14.20 15.71 -10.92
CA PRO A 279 14.06 15.87 -12.36
C PRO A 279 12.76 15.24 -12.91
N LEU A 280 12.30 14.17 -12.25
CA LEU A 280 11.10 13.43 -12.64
C LEU A 280 9.82 14.08 -12.10
N VAL A 281 9.84 14.57 -10.86
CA VAL A 281 8.64 15.05 -10.14
C VAL A 281 8.52 16.56 -10.12
N GLY A 282 9.52 17.29 -10.61
CA GLY A 282 9.57 18.76 -10.58
C GLY A 282 8.34 19.42 -11.21
N ASN A 283 7.75 18.80 -12.23
CA ASN A 283 6.53 19.28 -12.92
C ASN A 283 5.25 18.49 -12.55
N ALA A 284 5.29 17.66 -11.50
CA ALA A 284 4.11 16.94 -11.05
C ALA A 284 3.03 17.93 -10.60
N LYS A 285 1.78 17.62 -10.94
CA LYS A 285 0.60 18.45 -10.66
C LYS A 285 0.14 18.34 -9.22
N LYS A 286 0.43 17.21 -8.55
CA LYS A 286 0.04 16.94 -7.16
C LYS A 286 1.17 16.19 -6.46
N ILE A 287 1.70 16.74 -5.38
CA ILE A 287 2.78 16.12 -4.60
C ILE A 287 2.35 16.04 -3.14
N LYS A 288 2.24 14.83 -2.60
CA LYS A 288 1.97 14.62 -1.18
C LYS A 288 3.29 14.45 -0.42
N VAL A 289 3.53 15.37 0.51
CA VAL A 289 4.62 15.31 1.50
C VAL A 289 3.98 15.32 2.89
N THR A 290 3.79 14.18 3.54
CA THR A 290 4.34 12.85 3.21
C THR A 290 3.30 11.77 3.48
N GLY A 291 3.46 10.58 2.91
CA GLY A 291 2.68 9.40 3.30
C GLY A 291 3.23 8.68 4.54
N SER A 292 4.41 9.08 5.04
CA SER A 292 5.03 8.53 6.26
C SER A 292 5.87 9.57 7.00
N GLY A 293 5.97 9.46 8.33
CA GLY A 293 6.73 10.47 9.10
C GLY A 293 5.97 11.79 9.21
N ASP A 294 6.69 12.91 9.27
CA ASP A 294 6.11 14.26 9.29
C ASP A 294 6.94 15.20 8.39
N PRO A 295 6.31 16.05 7.55
CA PRO A 295 7.00 16.91 6.59
C PRO A 295 7.92 17.94 7.27
N PHE A 296 7.56 18.39 8.47
CA PHE A 296 8.30 19.36 9.24
C PHE A 296 9.16 18.70 10.33
N GLY A 297 8.82 17.49 10.80
CA GLY A 297 9.64 16.71 11.72
C GLY A 297 10.88 16.12 11.05
N SER A 298 10.77 15.72 9.77
CA SER A 298 11.87 15.19 8.98
C SER A 298 12.76 16.29 8.41
N ARG A 299 14.08 16.17 8.61
CA ARG A 299 15.06 17.03 7.92
C ARG A 299 15.07 16.80 6.41
N HIS A 300 14.88 15.56 5.98
CA HIS A 300 14.86 15.19 4.57
C HIS A 300 13.61 15.76 3.87
N PHE A 301 12.42 15.64 4.48
CA PHE A 301 11.23 16.21 3.86
C PHE A 301 11.21 17.75 3.87
N ARG A 302 11.81 18.40 4.88
CA ARG A 302 12.05 19.85 4.81
C ARG A 302 12.92 20.23 3.60
N HIS A 303 14.00 19.47 3.38
CA HIS A 303 14.86 19.67 2.20
C HIS A 303 14.06 19.49 0.91
N ILE A 304 13.27 18.41 0.79
CA ILE A 304 12.38 18.19 -0.35
C ILE A 304 11.44 19.36 -0.57
N LEU A 305 10.77 19.85 0.48
CA LEU A 305 9.83 20.96 0.37
C LEU A 305 10.53 22.20 -0.19
N GLY A 306 11.67 22.60 0.37
CA GLY A 306 12.44 23.74 -0.13
C GLY A 306 12.86 23.56 -1.59
N ARG A 307 13.34 22.37 -1.98
CA ARG A 307 13.70 22.11 -3.38
C ARG A 307 12.50 22.12 -4.33
N LEU A 308 11.33 21.67 -3.89
CA LEU A 308 10.10 21.70 -4.70
C LEU A 308 9.58 23.12 -4.91
N THR A 309 9.64 23.96 -3.88
CA THR A 309 9.24 25.38 -3.98
C THR A 309 10.22 26.18 -4.83
N ASP A 310 11.52 25.85 -4.77
CA ASP A 310 12.58 26.50 -5.57
C ASP A 310 12.49 26.19 -7.08
N THR A 311 11.70 25.18 -7.49
CA THR A 311 11.52 24.87 -8.93
C THR A 311 10.82 25.99 -9.70
N GLY A 312 10.15 26.94 -9.02
CA GLY A 312 9.39 28.00 -9.67
C GLY A 312 8.15 27.53 -10.43
N THR A 313 7.71 26.28 -10.20
CA THR A 313 6.50 25.74 -10.83
C THR A 313 5.29 26.51 -10.31
N PRO A 314 4.46 27.11 -11.17
CA PRO A 314 3.32 27.90 -10.73
C PRO A 314 2.18 26.99 -10.22
N GLY A 315 1.46 27.51 -9.23
CA GLY A 315 0.22 26.92 -8.72
C GLY A 315 0.39 26.01 -7.51
N ARG A 316 -0.70 25.90 -6.76
CA ARG A 316 -0.79 25.07 -5.56
C ARG A 316 -0.85 23.60 -5.93
N ARG A 317 0.20 22.86 -5.59
CA ARG A 317 0.35 21.45 -5.95
C ARG A 317 0.79 20.56 -4.81
N ILE A 318 1.24 21.13 -3.70
CA ILE A 318 1.74 20.38 -2.56
C ILE A 318 0.58 20.09 -1.59
N GLN A 319 0.41 18.82 -1.23
CA GLN A 319 -0.43 18.38 -0.13
C GLN A 319 0.49 18.02 1.05
N LEU A 320 0.29 18.72 2.18
CA LEU A 320 0.98 18.41 3.43
C LEU A 320 0.14 17.43 4.25
N HIS A 321 0.78 16.40 4.80
CA HIS A 321 0.16 15.52 5.81
C HIS A 321 1.06 15.48 7.04
N THR A 322 0.62 16.15 8.11
CA THR A 322 1.46 16.50 9.28
C THR A 322 0.75 16.21 10.60
N ASN A 323 1.50 16.12 11.70
CA ASN A 323 0.97 16.20 13.06
C ASN A 323 0.62 17.63 13.52
N GLY A 324 0.99 18.66 12.75
CA GLY A 324 0.60 20.05 12.99
C GLY A 324 1.46 20.85 13.97
N LEU A 325 2.36 20.23 14.74
CA LEU A 325 3.14 20.93 15.79
C LEU A 325 4.18 21.91 15.24
N LEU A 326 4.68 21.65 14.04
CA LEU A 326 5.70 22.47 13.38
C LEU A 326 5.14 23.19 12.14
N ALA A 327 3.84 23.06 11.87
CA ALA A 327 3.15 23.70 10.75
C ALA A 327 2.70 25.12 11.14
N ASN A 328 3.67 26.04 11.27
CA ASN A 328 3.43 27.43 11.67
C ASN A 328 3.93 28.41 10.59
N GLU A 329 3.63 29.70 10.78
CA GLU A 329 4.00 30.78 9.86
C GLU A 329 5.50 30.81 9.55
N ARG A 330 6.36 30.63 10.56
CA ARG A 330 7.80 30.56 10.35
C ARG A 330 8.19 29.40 9.42
N ALA A 331 7.59 28.22 9.57
CA ALA A 331 7.85 27.11 8.67
C ALA A 331 7.35 27.38 7.24
N TRP A 332 6.28 28.16 7.09
CA TRP A 332 5.80 28.65 5.80
C TRP A 332 6.82 29.55 5.12
N ASP A 333 7.38 30.50 5.87
CA ASP A 333 8.41 31.43 5.39
C ASP A 333 9.72 30.72 5.07
N ASP A 334 10.25 29.95 6.03
CA ASP A 334 11.55 29.27 5.94
C ASP A 334 11.61 28.27 4.77
N LEU A 335 10.46 27.73 4.33
CA LEU A 335 10.35 26.75 3.25
C LEU A 335 9.65 27.30 2.00
N GLY A 336 9.34 28.60 1.93
CA GLY A 336 8.72 29.21 0.75
C GLY A 336 7.37 28.61 0.34
N LEU A 337 6.53 28.22 1.32
CA LEU A 337 5.30 27.47 1.08
C LEU A 337 4.12 28.31 0.56
N TRP A 338 4.23 29.64 0.62
CA TRP A 338 3.24 30.57 0.10
C TRP A 338 2.93 30.28 -1.37
N ASP A 339 1.63 30.20 -1.70
CA ASP A 339 1.10 29.87 -3.04
C ASP A 339 1.47 28.48 -3.61
N GLN A 340 2.17 27.64 -2.85
CA GLN A 340 2.59 26.30 -3.27
C GLN A 340 1.70 25.19 -2.69
N ILE A 341 1.07 25.44 -1.55
CA ILE A 341 0.28 24.44 -0.82
C ILE A 341 -1.17 24.41 -1.31
N ALA A 342 -1.58 23.27 -1.84
CA ALA A 342 -2.97 22.99 -2.20
C ALA A 342 -3.79 22.56 -0.99
N SER A 343 -3.25 21.69 -0.15
CA SER A 343 -4.02 21.17 0.98
C SER A 343 -3.14 20.80 2.15
N VAL A 344 -3.71 20.91 3.36
CA VAL A 344 -3.06 20.52 4.61
C VAL A 344 -3.95 19.55 5.35
N TRP A 345 -3.45 18.35 5.61
CA TRP A 345 -4.10 17.31 6.37
C TRP A 345 -3.38 17.17 7.70
N VAL A 346 -4.06 17.45 8.81
CA VAL A 346 -3.46 17.46 10.15
C VAL A 346 -3.97 16.29 10.95
N SER A 347 -3.08 15.37 11.31
CA SER A 347 -3.40 14.25 12.19
C SER A 347 -3.34 14.72 13.64
N ILE A 348 -4.49 14.72 14.33
CA ILE A 348 -4.61 15.25 15.70
C ILE A 348 -4.97 14.14 16.71
N ASP A 349 -5.91 13.24 16.38
CA ASP A 349 -6.40 12.12 17.22
C ASP A 349 -7.02 12.49 18.59
N ALA A 350 -7.29 13.76 18.87
CA ALA A 350 -7.90 14.21 20.13
C ALA A 350 -8.55 15.59 19.99
N ALA A 351 -9.61 15.86 20.76
CA ALA A 351 -10.19 17.18 20.95
C ALA A 351 -9.77 17.82 22.29
N GLN A 352 -9.26 17.02 23.25
CA GLN A 352 -8.81 17.51 24.56
C GLN A 352 -7.32 17.28 24.83
N ALA A 353 -6.74 18.13 25.68
CA ALA A 353 -5.32 18.13 26.00
C ALA A 353 -4.84 16.81 26.66
N ASP A 354 -5.63 16.25 27.56
CA ASP A 354 -5.27 15.03 28.28
C ASP A 354 -5.16 13.84 27.33
N THR A 355 -6.19 13.62 26.50
CA THR A 355 -6.20 12.59 25.44
C THR A 355 -5.08 12.82 24.42
N TYR A 356 -4.87 14.08 24.02
CA TYR A 356 -3.78 14.45 23.12
C TYR A 356 -2.41 14.08 23.67
N SER A 357 -2.15 14.35 24.95
CA SER A 357 -0.85 14.07 25.59
C SER A 357 -0.48 12.58 25.56
N VAL A 358 -1.49 11.71 25.67
CA VAL A 358 -1.34 10.25 25.60
C VAL A 358 -1.14 9.79 24.17
N LEU A 359 -1.94 10.29 23.23
CA LEU A 359 -1.96 9.80 21.84
C LEU A 359 -0.91 10.42 20.93
N ARG A 360 -0.45 11.63 21.26
CA ARG A 360 0.53 12.41 20.51
C ARG A 360 1.77 12.69 21.36
N ARG A 361 2.32 11.64 21.97
CA ARG A 361 3.47 11.70 22.90
C ARG A 361 4.62 12.58 22.39
N GLY A 362 4.91 13.63 23.14
CA GLY A 362 5.91 14.66 22.83
C GLY A 362 5.32 15.92 22.18
N GLY A 363 4.01 15.95 21.93
CA GLY A 363 3.30 17.12 21.44
C GLY A 363 2.75 18.01 22.55
N ASP A 364 2.65 19.30 22.26
CA ASP A 364 2.01 20.30 23.12
C ASP A 364 0.68 20.75 22.48
N PHE A 365 -0.43 20.54 23.19
CA PHE A 365 -1.77 20.80 22.64
C PHE A 365 -2.04 22.29 22.41
N ALA A 366 -1.49 23.17 23.25
CA ALA A 366 -1.63 24.61 23.10
C ALA A 366 -0.90 25.10 21.82
N THR A 367 0.31 24.62 21.59
CA THR A 367 1.08 24.85 20.36
C THR A 367 0.33 24.34 19.14
N LEU A 368 -0.24 23.13 19.21
CA LEU A 368 -1.07 22.62 18.14
C LEU A 368 -2.24 23.56 17.86
N ARG A 369 -3.05 23.94 18.87
CA ARG A 369 -4.20 24.84 18.65
C ARG A 369 -3.80 26.17 18.01
N LYS A 370 -2.67 26.76 18.42
CA LYS A 370 -2.12 27.97 17.79
C LYS A 370 -1.84 27.74 16.30
N ASN A 371 -1.21 26.62 15.96
CA ASN A 371 -0.89 26.29 14.57
C ASN A 371 -2.14 25.96 13.75
N LEU A 372 -3.13 25.24 14.33
CA LEU A 372 -4.42 24.99 13.70
C LEU A 372 -5.16 26.29 13.38
N ARG A 373 -5.10 27.28 14.29
CA ARG A 373 -5.66 28.61 14.03
C ARG A 373 -4.99 29.27 12.83
N PHE A 374 -3.65 29.29 12.79
CA PHE A 374 -2.90 29.80 11.64
C PHE A 374 -3.32 29.13 10.32
N LEU A 375 -3.36 27.79 10.28
CA LEU A 375 -3.79 27.03 9.10
C LEU A 375 -5.26 27.31 8.72
N GLY A 376 -6.13 27.44 9.72
CA GLY A 376 -7.53 27.80 9.56
C GLY A 376 -7.70 29.18 8.96
N ASP A 377 -6.86 30.13 9.35
CA ASP A 377 -6.86 31.49 8.80
C ASP A 377 -6.37 31.49 7.35
N LEU A 378 -5.37 30.67 6.99
CA LEU A 378 -4.97 30.45 5.58
C LEU A 378 -6.16 29.91 4.76
N ASN A 379 -6.87 28.90 5.29
CA ASN A 379 -7.99 28.27 4.62
C ASN A 379 -9.16 29.25 4.42
N ALA A 380 -9.51 30.02 5.45
CA ALA A 380 -10.58 31.01 5.40
C ALA A 380 -10.30 32.14 4.39
N ARG A 381 -9.03 32.49 4.18
CA ARG A 381 -8.59 33.46 3.15
C ARG A 381 -8.42 32.85 1.76
N GLY A 382 -8.58 31.54 1.61
CA GLY A 382 -8.36 30.84 0.35
C GLY A 382 -6.89 30.81 -0.07
N GLU A 383 -5.95 30.88 0.88
CA GLU A 383 -4.50 30.77 0.65
C GLU A 383 -4.03 29.32 0.52
N ILE A 384 -4.85 28.38 0.99
CA ILE A 384 -4.82 26.96 0.67
C ILE A 384 -6.20 26.54 0.18
N ASP A 385 -6.29 25.45 -0.58
CA ASP A 385 -7.56 25.02 -1.18
C ASP A 385 -8.40 24.21 -0.19
N THR A 386 -7.75 23.37 0.63
CA THR A 386 -8.44 22.60 1.68
C THR A 386 -7.59 22.37 2.93
N LEU A 387 -8.24 22.48 4.09
CA LEU A 387 -7.75 22.05 5.39
C LEU A 387 -8.60 20.88 5.91
N ARG A 388 -7.95 19.79 6.29
CA ARG A 388 -8.63 18.59 6.81
C ARG A 388 -7.99 18.11 8.10
N PHE A 389 -8.79 17.71 9.08
CA PHE A 389 -8.29 17.11 10.31
C PHE A 389 -8.51 15.60 10.32
N ASP A 390 -7.45 14.84 10.62
CA ASP A 390 -7.47 13.38 10.62
C ASP A 390 -7.51 12.86 12.06
N PHE A 391 -8.32 11.83 12.27
CA PHE A 391 -8.56 11.22 13.57
C PHE A 391 -8.57 9.69 13.46
N VAL A 392 -7.57 9.05 14.07
CA VAL A 392 -7.55 7.59 14.22
C VAL A 392 -8.41 7.19 15.42
N VAL A 393 -9.55 6.57 15.12
CA VAL A 393 -10.54 6.12 16.10
C VAL A 393 -10.02 4.89 16.83
N GLN A 394 -9.97 4.99 18.16
CA GLN A 394 -9.55 3.93 19.08
C GLN A 394 -10.25 4.09 20.44
N ALA A 395 -10.18 3.06 21.28
CA ALA A 395 -10.87 3.01 22.57
C ALA A 395 -10.58 4.23 23.47
N SER A 396 -9.37 4.79 23.40
CA SER A 396 -8.95 5.92 24.23
C SER A 396 -9.45 7.29 23.75
N ASN A 397 -10.04 7.43 22.56
CA ASN A 397 -10.46 8.74 22.04
C ASN A 397 -11.83 8.78 21.35
N PHE A 398 -12.47 7.65 21.05
CA PHE A 398 -13.71 7.67 20.25
C PHE A 398 -14.83 8.53 20.87
N ARG A 399 -14.83 8.69 22.20
CA ARG A 399 -15.77 9.57 22.92
C ARG A 399 -15.57 11.06 22.65
N GLU A 400 -14.44 11.45 22.07
CA GLU A 400 -14.15 12.82 21.67
C GLU A 400 -14.51 13.12 20.20
N MET A 401 -14.98 12.14 19.42
CA MET A 401 -15.21 12.34 17.98
C MET A 401 -16.16 13.51 17.68
N LEU A 402 -17.21 13.69 18.49
CA LEU A 402 -18.16 14.79 18.31
C LEU A 402 -17.53 16.14 18.64
N ALA A 403 -16.81 16.23 19.75
CA ALA A 403 -16.03 17.42 20.11
C ALA A 403 -14.91 17.71 19.08
N PHE A 404 -14.43 16.68 18.38
CA PHE A 404 -13.44 16.83 17.31
C PHE A 404 -14.04 17.42 16.04
N VAL A 405 -15.30 17.09 15.72
CA VAL A 405 -16.07 17.78 14.66
C VAL A 405 -16.24 19.26 15.01
N ASP A 406 -16.65 19.55 16.25
CA ASP A 406 -16.79 20.94 16.74
C ASP A 406 -15.46 21.71 16.65
N LEU A 407 -14.34 21.08 17.03
CA LEU A 407 -12.98 21.65 16.91
C LEU A 407 -12.61 21.95 15.45
N ALA A 408 -12.94 21.06 14.51
CA ALA A 408 -12.65 21.28 13.10
C ALA A 408 -13.39 22.49 12.54
N GLN A 409 -14.67 22.65 12.90
CA GLN A 409 -15.46 23.81 12.53
C GLN A 409 -14.94 25.09 13.18
N GLU A 410 -14.59 25.06 14.48
CA GLU A 410 -13.98 26.19 15.21
C GLU A 410 -12.68 26.66 14.52
N MET A 411 -11.92 25.74 13.94
CA MET A 411 -10.63 26.00 13.30
C MET A 411 -10.75 26.26 11.79
N ASN A 412 -11.96 26.49 11.26
CA ASN A 412 -12.20 26.74 9.83
C ASN A 412 -11.67 25.61 8.92
N ALA A 413 -11.65 24.36 9.38
CA ALA A 413 -11.32 23.22 8.53
C ALA A 413 -12.50 22.90 7.59
N ASN A 414 -12.21 22.40 6.39
CA ASN A 414 -13.25 21.95 5.45
C ASN A 414 -13.85 20.61 5.87
N GLY A 415 -13.15 19.81 6.68
CA GLY A 415 -13.62 18.50 7.04
C GLY A 415 -12.77 17.74 8.06
N VAL A 416 -13.35 16.65 8.53
CA VAL A 416 -12.73 15.63 9.39
C VAL A 416 -12.68 14.31 8.64
N TYR A 417 -11.55 13.62 8.72
CA TYR A 417 -11.39 12.26 8.22
C TYR A 417 -11.19 11.29 9.38
N PHE A 418 -12.16 10.42 9.62
CA PHE A 418 -12.06 9.36 10.61
C PHE A 418 -11.46 8.09 9.99
N LEU A 419 -10.46 7.51 10.67
CA LEU A 419 -9.80 6.29 10.26
C LEU A 419 -9.89 5.24 11.36
N ARG A 420 -10.06 3.98 10.96
CA ARG A 420 -9.95 2.85 11.89
C ARG A 420 -8.49 2.63 12.24
N LEU A 421 -8.21 2.36 13.52
CA LEU A 421 -6.88 1.98 13.98
C LEU A 421 -6.35 0.76 13.20
N ARG A 422 -5.05 0.75 12.93
CA ARG A 422 -4.35 -0.38 12.28
C ARG A 422 -3.15 -0.80 13.11
N ASN A 423 -2.91 -2.11 13.20
CA ASN A 423 -1.69 -2.64 13.77
C ASN A 423 -0.57 -2.70 12.71
N TRP A 424 0.48 -1.89 12.89
CA TRP A 424 1.66 -1.89 12.03
C TRP A 424 2.75 -2.89 12.47
N GLY A 425 2.40 -3.88 13.29
CA GLY A 425 3.32 -4.87 13.87
C GLY A 425 4.13 -4.35 15.06
N HIS A 426 3.72 -3.23 15.66
CA HIS A 426 4.42 -2.57 16.76
C HIS A 426 3.75 -2.80 18.12
N VAL A 427 2.56 -3.41 18.14
CA VAL A 427 1.82 -3.85 19.33
C VAL A 427 1.37 -5.30 19.14
N THR A 428 1.18 -6.02 20.24
CA THR A 428 0.71 -7.41 20.18
C THR A 428 -0.74 -7.49 19.68
N PRO A 429 -1.19 -8.62 19.10
CA PRO A 429 -2.58 -8.80 18.72
C PRO A 429 -3.57 -8.60 19.86
N GLN A 430 -3.20 -9.01 21.09
CA GLN A 430 -4.07 -8.86 22.27
C GLN A 430 -4.22 -7.39 22.68
N GLU A 431 -3.12 -6.63 22.69
CA GLU A 431 -3.17 -5.17 22.94
C GLU A 431 -3.96 -4.45 21.85
N PHE A 432 -3.80 -4.83 20.59
CA PHE A 432 -4.55 -4.24 19.48
C PHE A 432 -6.06 -4.46 19.64
N LYS A 433 -6.50 -5.67 20.03
CA LYS A 433 -7.91 -5.97 20.29
C LYS A 433 -8.53 -5.06 21.35
N THR A 434 -7.76 -4.63 22.35
CA THR A 434 -8.25 -3.67 23.37
C THR A 434 -8.28 -2.21 22.92
N GLN A 435 -7.71 -1.90 21.75
CA GLN A 435 -7.65 -0.54 21.22
C GLN A 435 -8.62 -0.35 20.05
N ASP A 436 -8.87 -1.39 19.24
CA ASP A 436 -9.71 -1.36 18.05
C ASP A 436 -11.21 -1.42 18.38
N VAL A 437 -11.74 -0.29 18.87
CA VAL A 437 -13.17 -0.11 19.20
C VAL A 437 -14.10 -0.28 17.98
N CYS A 438 -13.56 -0.22 16.76
CA CYS A 438 -14.31 -0.48 15.53
C CYS A 438 -14.58 -1.98 15.28
N SER A 439 -13.98 -2.88 16.06
CA SER A 439 -14.29 -4.31 16.00
C SER A 439 -15.65 -4.60 16.66
N SER A 440 -16.49 -5.42 16.02
CA SER A 440 -17.77 -5.87 16.59
C SER A 440 -17.62 -6.65 17.91
N ASP A 441 -16.43 -7.21 18.14
CA ASP A 441 -16.11 -7.96 19.36
C ASP A 441 -15.63 -7.05 20.51
N HIS A 442 -15.44 -5.74 20.27
CA HIS A 442 -14.99 -4.82 21.31
C HIS A 442 -16.14 -4.49 22.28
N PRO A 443 -15.93 -4.53 23.61
CA PRO A 443 -16.99 -4.28 24.58
C PRO A 443 -17.69 -2.92 24.43
N GLU A 444 -16.96 -1.91 23.97
CA GLU A 444 -17.48 -0.54 23.75
C GLU A 444 -17.92 -0.27 22.29
N HIS A 445 -18.03 -1.30 21.45
CA HIS A 445 -18.41 -1.12 20.04
C HIS A 445 -19.80 -0.47 19.88
N SER A 446 -20.78 -0.86 20.70
CA SER A 446 -22.12 -0.26 20.68
C SER A 446 -22.10 1.23 20.98
N ASP A 447 -21.18 1.68 21.84
CA ASP A 447 -21.05 3.09 22.20
C ASP A 447 -20.48 3.91 21.04
N LEU A 448 -19.55 3.32 20.27
CA LEU A 448 -19.07 3.93 19.04
C LEU A 448 -20.21 4.09 18.02
N LEU A 449 -21.04 3.06 17.82
CA LEU A 449 -22.17 3.13 16.89
C LEU A 449 -23.18 4.21 17.29
N ALA A 450 -23.41 4.39 18.59
CA ALA A 450 -24.25 5.47 19.11
C ALA A 450 -23.67 6.86 18.76
N ILE A 451 -22.35 7.05 18.88
CA ILE A 451 -21.67 8.29 18.50
C ILE A 451 -21.74 8.54 16.99
N LEU A 452 -21.55 7.50 16.17
CA LEU A 452 -21.65 7.59 14.71
C LEU A 452 -23.06 7.96 14.23
N SER A 453 -24.08 7.71 15.06
CA SER A 453 -25.48 8.04 14.77
C SER A 453 -25.90 9.44 15.24
N ASP A 454 -25.01 10.20 15.89
CA ASP A 454 -25.27 11.57 16.35
C ASP A 454 -25.39 12.54 15.17
N GLU A 455 -26.30 13.51 15.26
CA GLU A 455 -26.58 14.47 14.18
C GLU A 455 -25.37 15.31 13.76
N ARG A 456 -24.41 15.55 14.67
CA ARG A 456 -23.18 16.28 14.33
C ARG A 456 -22.31 15.54 13.33
N MET A 457 -22.43 14.20 13.26
CA MET A 457 -21.76 13.40 12.24
C MET A 457 -22.34 13.61 10.84
N ALA A 458 -23.50 14.24 10.71
CA ALA A 458 -24.11 14.57 9.43
C ALA A 458 -23.55 15.87 8.81
N TRP A 459 -22.59 16.55 9.45
CA TRP A 459 -21.89 17.67 8.81
C TRP A 459 -21.22 17.21 7.52
N ASP A 460 -21.46 17.90 6.40
CA ASP A 460 -20.92 17.54 5.07
C ASP A 460 -19.38 17.39 5.02
N GLY A 461 -18.67 17.99 5.98
CA GLY A 461 -17.23 17.85 6.13
C GLY A 461 -16.76 16.53 6.77
N VAL A 462 -17.66 15.69 7.28
CA VAL A 462 -17.31 14.40 7.90
C VAL A 462 -17.14 13.32 6.84
N ASP A 463 -15.93 12.76 6.76
CA ASP A 463 -15.62 11.56 5.98
C ASP A 463 -15.26 10.42 6.93
N LEU A 464 -16.13 9.41 7.00
CA LEU A 464 -15.96 8.23 7.84
C LEU A 464 -14.89 7.26 7.34
N GLY A 465 -14.32 7.48 6.15
CA GLY A 465 -13.20 6.71 5.64
C GLY A 465 -13.39 5.19 5.72
N SER A 466 -12.53 4.53 6.51
CA SER A 466 -12.58 3.08 6.72
C SER A 466 -13.59 2.63 7.79
N LEU A 467 -14.36 3.54 8.39
CA LEU A 467 -15.48 3.23 9.28
C LEU A 467 -16.78 3.06 8.49
N ASN A 468 -16.82 3.36 7.19
CA ASN A 468 -18.03 3.11 6.37
C ASN A 468 -18.46 1.64 6.29
N SER A 469 -17.64 0.71 6.79
CA SER A 469 -17.87 -0.73 6.73
C SER A 469 -18.15 -1.38 8.09
N ILE A 470 -18.32 -0.61 9.16
CA ILE A 470 -18.59 -1.15 10.51
C ILE A 470 -20.05 -0.98 10.91
#